data_AF-A0A7G6E832-F1
#
_entry.id   AF-A0A7G6E832-F1
#
_cell.length_a   1.000
_cell.length_b   1.000
_cell.length_c   1.000
_cell.angle_alpha   90.00
_cell.angle_beta   90.00
_cell.angle_gamma   90.00
#
_symmetry.space_group_name_H-M   'P 1'
#
loop_
_entity.id
_entity.type
_entity.pdbx_description
1 polymer ?
#
loop_
_entity_poly.entity_id
_entity_poly.type
_entity_poly.pdbx_seq_one_letter_code
_entity_poly.pdbx_strand_id
1 'polypeptide(L)'
;MHPELRTINGDPCYSSLNALPEKVGGVFICVSPDRTEEIVKEAVQSGIKNIWLQQGAQSAKAILYCRENKLNLVYGECILMFAEPVGFPHSVHRFLWKMIGKYPK
;
A
#
# COMPACT_ATOMS: atom_id res chain seq x y z
N MET A 1 7.36 -8.46 0.22
CA MET A 1 8.63 -8.05 0.87
C MET A 1 8.53 -8.36 2.35
N HIS A 2 9.54 -9.01 2.93
CA HIS A 2 9.62 -9.24 4.37
C HIS A 2 11.10 -9.25 4.78
N PRO A 3 11.50 -8.58 5.88
CA PRO A 3 12.92 -8.48 6.26
C PRO A 3 13.54 -9.83 6.65
N GLU A 4 12.77 -10.69 7.33
CA GLU A 4 13.30 -11.94 7.91
C GLU A 4 12.82 -13.22 7.21
N LEU A 5 11.53 -13.31 6.89
CA LEU A 5 10.95 -14.48 6.25
C LEU A 5 11.44 -14.64 4.81
N ARG A 6 11.80 -15.87 4.46
CA ARG A 6 12.14 -16.26 3.08
C ARG A 6 10.94 -16.75 2.27
N THR A 7 9.87 -17.17 2.94
CA THR A 7 8.64 -17.66 2.31
C THR A 7 7.40 -17.36 3.16
N ILE A 8 6.25 -17.11 2.52
CA ILE A 8 4.94 -17.03 3.15
C ILE A 8 3.97 -17.86 2.28
N ASN A 9 3.28 -18.84 2.86
CA ASN A 9 2.34 -19.72 2.13
C ASN A 9 2.91 -20.40 0.87
N GLY A 10 4.22 -20.66 0.85
CA GLY A 10 4.92 -21.23 -0.31
C GLY A 10 5.46 -20.20 -1.31
N ASP A 11 5.04 -18.94 -1.22
CA ASP A 11 5.55 -17.87 -2.07
C ASP A 11 6.87 -17.28 -1.53
N PRO A 12 7.85 -16.99 -2.39
CA PRO A 12 9.12 -16.41 -1.97
C PRO A 12 8.92 -14.99 -1.44
N CYS A 13 9.62 -14.70 -0.33
CA CYS A 13 9.72 -13.37 0.23
C CYS A 13 11.09 -12.77 -0.07
N TYR A 14 11.06 -11.53 -0.56
CA TYR A 14 12.24 -10.76 -0.90
C TYR A 14 12.49 -9.70 0.18
N SER A 15 13.77 -9.46 0.49
CA SER A 15 14.19 -8.50 1.52
C SER A 15 14.06 -7.04 1.08
N SER A 16 13.98 -6.79 -0.23
CA SER A 16 13.87 -5.46 -0.84
C SER A 16 13.05 -5.54 -2.14
N LEU A 17 12.57 -4.39 -2.61
CA LEU A 17 11.91 -4.23 -3.91
C LEU A 17 12.89 -4.45 -5.07
N ASN A 18 14.18 -4.14 -4.88
CA ASN A 18 15.22 -4.38 -5.87
C ASN A 18 15.57 -5.88 -6.05
N ALA A 19 15.22 -6.72 -5.08
CA ALA A 19 15.45 -8.16 -5.15
C ALA A 19 14.32 -8.91 -5.89
N LEU A 20 13.27 -8.22 -6.32
CA LEU A 20 12.19 -8.84 -7.09
C LEU A 20 12.71 -9.35 -8.45
N PRO A 21 12.28 -10.54 -8.90
CA PRO A 21 12.73 -11.14 -10.17
C PRO A 21 12.14 -10.42 -11.38
N GLU A 22 11.12 -9.60 -11.18
CA GLU A 22 10.39 -8.89 -12.23
C GLU A 22 10.01 -7.47 -11.77
N LYS A 23 9.73 -6.61 -12.75
CA LYS A 23 9.22 -5.27 -12.47
C LYS A 23 7.74 -5.34 -12.09
N VAL A 24 7.37 -4.62 -11.04
CA VAL A 24 5.98 -4.54 -10.58
C VAL A 24 5.37 -3.18 -10.88
N GLY A 25 4.06 -3.17 -11.11
CA GLY A 25 3.32 -1.94 -11.44
C GLY A 25 3.00 -1.05 -10.24
N GLY A 26 3.02 -1.59 -9.02
CA GLY A 26 2.64 -0.87 -7.80
C GLY A 26 3.06 -1.58 -6.53
N VAL A 27 3.01 -0.88 -5.40
CA VAL A 27 3.31 -1.44 -4.07
C VAL A 27 2.17 -1.17 -3.09
N PHE A 28 1.80 -2.20 -2.33
CA PHE A 28 0.91 -2.12 -1.18
C PHE A 28 1.74 -2.13 0.10
N ILE A 29 1.63 -1.07 0.89
CA ILE A 29 2.43 -0.86 2.10
C ILE A 29 1.49 -0.93 3.31
N CYS A 30 1.70 -1.95 4.13
CA CYS A 30 0.97 -2.20 5.38
C CYS A 30 1.97 -2.45 6.53
N VAL A 31 2.82 -1.45 6.78
CA VAL A 31 3.78 -1.44 7.89
C VAL A 31 3.46 -0.27 8.84
N SER A 32 4.21 -0.16 9.93
CA SER A 32 4.13 0.98 10.84
C SER A 32 4.53 2.30 10.15
N PRO A 33 3.88 3.45 10.49
CA PRO A 33 4.12 4.73 9.83
C PRO A 33 5.56 5.24 9.80
N ASP A 34 6.37 4.86 10.81
CA ASP A 34 7.78 5.21 10.92
C ASP A 34 8.66 4.55 9.85
N ARG A 35 8.22 3.42 9.28
CA ARG A 35 8.94 2.72 8.19
C ARG A 35 8.41 3.04 6.80
N THR A 36 7.20 3.59 6.71
CA THR A 36 6.53 3.81 5.42
C THR A 36 7.30 4.74 4.48
N GLU A 37 7.91 5.81 4.99
CA GLU A 37 8.64 6.77 4.16
C GLU A 37 9.84 6.12 3.45
N GLU A 38 10.59 5.27 4.15
CA GLU A 38 11.74 4.55 3.60
C GLU A 38 11.31 3.61 2.47
N ILE A 39 10.25 2.84 2.69
CA ILE A 39 9.72 1.90 1.68
C ILE A 39 9.19 2.66 0.45
N VAL A 40 8.56 3.82 0.64
CA VAL A 40 8.13 4.66 -0.49
C VAL A 40 9.34 5.15 -1.30
N LYS A 41 10.42 5.57 -0.64
CA LYS A 41 11.66 5.98 -1.33
C LYS A 41 12.26 4.82 -2.14
N GLU A 42 12.31 3.64 -1.54
CA GLU A 42 12.76 2.41 -2.20
C GLU A 42 11.91 2.07 -3.42
N ALA A 43 10.58 2.24 -3.32
CA ALA A 43 9.66 2.02 -4.43
C ALA A 43 9.95 2.99 -5.60
N VAL A 44 10.17 4.27 -5.31
CA VAL A 44 10.55 5.27 -6.33
C VAL A 44 11.88 4.92 -6.99
N GLN A 45 12.88 4.50 -6.22
CA GLN A 45 14.17 4.05 -6.76
C GLN A 45 14.03 2.83 -7.68
N SER A 46 13.07 1.95 -7.37
CA SER A 46 12.72 0.79 -8.19
C SER A 46 11.85 1.14 -9.42
N GLY A 47 11.54 2.42 -9.63
CA GLY A 47 10.72 2.91 -10.74
C GLY A 47 9.21 2.73 -10.55
N ILE A 48 8.76 2.38 -9.34
CA ILE A 48 7.35 2.15 -9.01
C ILE A 48 6.68 3.49 -8.69
N LYS A 49 5.58 3.79 -9.39
CA LYS A 49 4.83 5.06 -9.24
C LYS A 49 3.47 4.92 -8.56
N ASN A 50 2.92 3.70 -8.50
CA ASN A 50 1.63 3.44 -7.87
C ASN A 50 1.85 2.95 -6.44
N ILE A 51 1.44 3.77 -5.47
CA ILE A 51 1.66 3.54 -4.05
C ILE A 51 0.30 3.43 -3.35
N TRP A 52 0.08 2.32 -2.65
CA TRP A 52 -1.03 2.18 -1.70
C TRP A 52 -0.49 2.16 -0.28
N LEU A 53 -0.88 3.14 0.54
CA LEU A 53 -0.65 3.13 1.98
C LEU A 53 -1.94 2.66 2.65
N GLN A 54 -1.92 1.43 3.18
CA GLN A 54 -3.06 0.89 3.89
C GLN A 54 -3.47 1.84 5.02
N GLN A 55 -4.76 1.96 5.30
CA GLN A 55 -5.26 2.73 6.44
C GLN A 55 -4.44 2.42 7.70
N GLY A 56 -3.80 3.46 8.26
CA GLY A 56 -2.95 3.37 9.44
C GLY A 56 -1.45 3.25 9.16
N ALA A 57 -1.05 2.98 7.92
CA ALA A 57 0.36 2.92 7.51
C ALA A 57 0.91 4.29 7.07
N GLN A 58 0.06 5.28 6.80
CA GLN A 58 0.52 6.58 6.31
C GLN A 58 1.25 7.41 7.37
N SER A 59 2.30 8.12 6.96
CA SER A 59 2.94 9.17 7.75
C SER A 59 2.94 10.49 6.98
N ALA A 60 3.01 11.61 7.70
CA ALA A 60 3.04 12.94 7.08
C ALA A 60 4.19 13.09 6.09
N LYS A 61 5.38 12.55 6.43
CA LYS A 61 6.56 12.56 5.57
C LYS A 61 6.37 11.69 4.32
N ALA A 62 5.81 10.49 4.46
CA ALA A 62 5.55 9.62 3.30
C ALA A 62 4.55 10.25 2.33
N ILE A 63 3.46 10.85 2.85
CA ILE A 63 2.47 11.55 2.01
C ILE A 63 3.11 12.74 1.28
N LEU A 64 3.89 13.56 2.00
CA LEU A 64 4.58 14.71 1.40
C LEU A 64 5.53 14.26 0.30
N TYR A 65 6.37 13.26 0.57
CA TYR A 65 7.31 12.71 -0.41
C TYR A 65 6.59 12.18 -1.67
N CYS A 66 5.48 11.46 -1.51
CA CYS A 66 4.69 11.00 -2.65
C CYS A 66 4.16 12.17 -3.50
N ARG A 67 3.69 13.25 -2.86
CA ARG A 67 3.17 14.44 -3.56
C ARG A 67 4.27 15.18 -4.32
N GLU A 68 5.41 15.40 -3.67
CA GLU A 68 6.58 16.08 -4.28
C GLU A 68 7.10 15.32 -5.50
N ASN A 69 7.09 13.99 -5.44
CA ASN A 69 7.53 13.11 -6.53
C ASN A 69 6.42 12.77 -7.54
N LYS A 70 5.22 13.38 -7.41
CA LYS A 70 4.07 13.18 -8.30
C LYS A 70 3.69 11.69 -8.46
N LEU A 71 3.72 10.94 -7.37
CA LEU A 71 3.33 9.53 -7.34
C LEU A 71 1.79 9.38 -7.35
N ASN A 72 1.31 8.28 -7.89
CA ASN A 72 -0.10 7.89 -7.79
C ASN A 72 -0.32 7.27 -6.42
N LEU A 73 -0.79 8.09 -5.47
CA LEU A 73 -0.91 7.70 -4.06
C LEU A 73 -2.38 7.47 -3.66
N VAL A 74 -2.65 6.31 -3.10
CA VAL A 74 -3.87 6.03 -2.31
C VAL A 74 -3.47 5.89 -0.84
N TYR A 75 -4.17 6.58 0.07
CA TYR A 75 -3.93 6.46 1.51
C TYR A 75 -5.21 6.74 2.31
N GLY A 76 -5.26 6.24 3.55
CA GLY A 76 -6.43 6.39 4.42
C GLY A 76 -7.57 5.41 4.13
N GLU A 77 -7.40 4.58 3.10
CA GLU A 77 -8.38 3.62 2.62
C GLU A 77 -8.03 2.19 3.05
N CYS A 78 -9.07 1.39 3.30
CA CYS A 78 -8.90 -0.04 3.57
C CYS A 78 -9.01 -0.84 2.26
N ILE A 79 -7.93 -1.54 1.88
CA ILE A 79 -7.89 -2.33 0.64
C ILE A 79 -8.99 -3.41 0.55
N LEU A 80 -9.43 -3.94 1.70
CA LEU A 80 -10.44 -4.98 1.78
C LEU A 80 -11.85 -4.51 1.39
N MET A 81 -12.05 -3.20 1.19
CA MET A 81 -13.27 -2.68 0.55
C MET A 81 -13.27 -2.84 -0.98
N PHE A 82 -12.12 -3.16 -1.58
CA PHE A 82 -11.91 -3.18 -3.03
C PHE A 82 -11.44 -4.54 -3.54
N ALA A 83 -10.67 -5.29 -2.74
CA ALA A 83 -10.24 -6.64 -3.06
C ALA A 83 -11.42 -7.63 -2.95
N GLU A 84 -11.83 -8.20 -4.08
CA GLU A 84 -12.85 -9.24 -4.14
C GLU A 84 -12.32 -10.59 -3.61
N PRO A 85 -13.13 -11.39 -2.90
CA PRO A 85 -14.51 -11.09 -2.48
C PRO A 85 -14.55 -10.16 -1.25
N VAL A 86 -15.43 -9.15 -1.28
CA VAL A 86 -15.61 -8.21 -0.16
C VAL A 86 -16.52 -8.82 0.92
N GLY A 87 -15.92 -9.31 1.99
CA GLY A 87 -16.62 -9.91 3.14
C GLY A 87 -17.12 -8.92 4.20
N PHE A 88 -17.90 -9.42 5.17
CA PHE A 88 -18.22 -8.69 6.40
C PHE A 88 -16.95 -8.52 7.27
N PRO A 89 -16.71 -7.36 7.92
CA PRO A 89 -17.54 -6.16 7.98
C PRO A 89 -17.25 -5.13 6.87
N HIS A 90 -16.34 -5.42 5.95
CA HIS A 90 -15.87 -4.48 4.93
C HIS A 90 -16.97 -4.10 3.93
N SER A 91 -17.88 -5.02 3.60
CA SER A 91 -19.06 -4.72 2.78
C SER A 91 -19.97 -3.65 3.41
N VAL A 92 -20.11 -3.68 4.73
CA VAL A 92 -20.95 -2.73 5.49
C VAL A 92 -20.32 -1.34 5.51
N HIS A 93 -19.05 -1.21 5.93
CA HIS A 93 -18.45 0.12 5.93
C HIS A 93 -18.22 0.67 4.52
N ARG A 94 -18.05 -0.19 3.49
CA ARG A 94 -17.96 0.22 2.08
C ARG A 94 -19.27 0.88 1.66
N PHE A 95 -20.41 0.27 1.98
CA PHE A 95 -21.73 0.83 1.71
C PHE A 95 -21.93 2.16 2.46
N LEU A 96 -21.61 2.21 3.75
CA LEU A 96 -21.75 3.43 4.55
C LEU A 96 -20.90 4.58 3.98
N TRP A 97 -19.64 4.34 3.61
CA TRP A 97 -18.76 5.36 3.02
C TRP A 97 -19.28 5.87 1.67
N LYS A 98 -19.93 5.03 0.85
CA LYS A 98 -20.62 5.48 -0.37
C LYS A 98 -21.77 6.43 -0.05
N MET A 99 -22.57 6.11 0.96
CA MET A 99 -23.73 6.93 1.35
C MET A 99 -23.33 8.29 1.90
N ILE A 100 -22.28 8.36 2.72
CA ILE A 100 -21.82 9.61 3.35
C ILE A 100 -20.80 10.39 2.50
N GLY A 101 -20.54 9.95 1.25
CA GLY A 101 -19.62 10.61 0.33
C GLY A 101 -18.13 10.49 0.69
N LYS A 102 -17.76 9.59 1.61
CA LYS A 102 -16.37 9.30 1.98
C LYS A 102 -15.71 8.23 1.11
N TYR A 103 -16.47 7.58 0.24
CA TYR A 103 -15.90 6.60 -0.68
C TYR A 103 -14.96 7.29 -1.69
N PRO A 104 -13.73 6.77 -1.90
CA PRO A 104 -12.82 7.29 -2.91
C PRO A 104 -13.48 7.33 -4.29
N LYS A 105 -13.23 8.43 -5.02
CA LYS A 105 -13.68 8.61 -6.40
C LYS A 105 -12.55 8.29 -7.36
#